data_AF-A0A831STZ8-F1
#
_entry.id   AF-A0A831STZ8-F1
#
_cell.length_a   1.000
_cell.length_b   1.000
_cell.length_c   1.000
_cell.angle_alpha   90.00
_cell.angle_beta   90.00
_cell.angle_gamma   90.00
#
_symmetry.space_group_name_H-M   'P 1'
#
loop_
_entity.id
_entity.type
_entity.pdbx_description
1 polymer ?
#
loop_
_entity_poly.entity_id
_entity_poly.type
_entity_poly.pdbx_seq_one_letter_code
_entity_poly.pdbx_strand_id
1 'polypeptide(L)'
;MDNSYHDLLHQQETLRQQNINIIKKSVELSDVKRQLEDRNYELELSRKKLEEALTSLRESQNTLSSVLENSPDIIVSVDREHRIIYMNRSLPGSRDTGDVVGRHLCEIIQPRHHDSFHSAIEKVFASARSSHLESRIELENDAVIHLDSRFGPCIDSGEVISVVIISTDVSERKRIAGQLERTYDTMDRINHFLVGREARNMSLKREINVLHIELGRPVKYDVTPDENSESRPSFGIAPDNLPGHELVVDRDNVSIPEDADARTVIRLQRDALMNLLYDANVSRNALIKANKRLE
;
A
#
# COMPACT_ATOMS: atom_id res chain seq x y z
N MET A 1 -5.92 107.15 -33.68
CA MET A 1 -5.75 106.41 -32.41
C MET A 1 -6.72 105.23 -32.29
N ASP A 2 -7.89 105.26 -32.95
CA ASP A 2 -8.91 104.18 -32.85
C ASP A 2 -8.46 102.79 -33.34
N ASN A 3 -7.64 102.71 -34.39
CA ASN A 3 -7.24 101.41 -34.96
C ASN A 3 -6.37 100.57 -34.01
N SER A 4 -5.53 101.23 -33.20
CA SER A 4 -4.66 100.55 -32.22
C SER A 4 -5.43 100.06 -30.99
N TYR A 5 -6.55 100.69 -30.65
CA TYR A 5 -7.41 100.26 -29.54
C TYR A 5 -8.27 99.06 -29.94
N HIS A 6 -8.72 99.02 -31.19
CA HIS A 6 -9.51 97.91 -31.73
C HIS A 6 -8.67 96.62 -31.84
N ASP A 7 -7.43 96.71 -32.35
CA ASP A 7 -6.51 95.57 -32.41
C ASP A 7 -6.15 95.03 -31.01
N LEU A 8 -5.93 95.92 -30.03
CA LEU A 8 -5.60 95.52 -28.66
C LEU A 8 -6.76 94.78 -27.99
N LEU A 9 -8.00 95.26 -28.21
CA LEU A 9 -9.23 94.60 -27.75
C LEU A 9 -9.39 93.22 -28.39
N HIS A 10 -9.17 93.12 -29.70
CA HIS A 10 -9.29 91.87 -30.45
C HIS A 10 -8.24 90.83 -30.02
N GLN A 11 -7.03 91.29 -29.68
CA GLN A 11 -5.94 90.48 -29.12
C GLN A 11 -6.23 90.04 -27.68
N GLN A 12 -6.80 90.93 -26.85
CA GLN A 12 -7.23 90.60 -25.50
C GLN A 12 -8.33 89.52 -25.52
N GLU A 13 -9.26 89.59 -26.47
CA GLU A 13 -10.35 88.65 -26.62
C GLU A 13 -9.87 87.26 -27.09
N THR A 14 -8.93 87.21 -28.05
CA THR A 14 -8.29 85.94 -28.45
C THR A 14 -7.52 85.30 -27.30
N LEU A 15 -6.74 86.07 -26.53
CA LEU A 15 -6.03 85.56 -25.35
C LEU A 15 -6.98 85.04 -24.28
N ARG A 16 -8.13 85.69 -24.08
CA ARG A 16 -9.16 85.25 -23.14
C ARG A 16 -9.77 83.91 -23.58
N GLN A 17 -10.06 83.77 -24.87
CA GLN A 17 -10.57 82.52 -25.45
C GLN A 17 -9.55 81.38 -25.36
N GLN A 18 -8.27 81.68 -25.60
CA GLN A 18 -7.17 80.71 -25.42
C GLN A 18 -7.04 80.28 -23.96
N ASN A 19 -7.11 81.21 -23.00
CA ASN A 19 -7.08 80.89 -21.57
C ASN A 19 -8.25 80.00 -21.15
N ILE A 20 -9.46 80.29 -21.62
CA ILE A 20 -10.64 79.44 -21.35
C ILE A 20 -10.43 78.03 -21.91
N ASN A 21 -9.91 77.91 -23.14
CA ASN A 21 -9.62 76.61 -23.76
C ASN A 21 -8.52 75.83 -23.01
N ILE A 22 -7.49 76.51 -22.51
CA ILE A 22 -6.42 75.88 -21.72
C ILE A 22 -7.00 75.35 -20.40
N ILE A 23 -7.82 76.14 -19.71
CA ILE A 23 -8.47 75.72 -18.46
C ILE A 23 -9.36 74.50 -18.72
N LYS A 24 -10.18 74.53 -19.79
CA LYS A 24 -11.04 73.40 -20.16
C LYS A 24 -10.24 72.13 -20.43
N LYS A 25 -9.17 72.22 -21.23
CA LYS A 25 -8.26 71.08 -21.48
C LYS A 25 -7.56 70.59 -20.22
N SER A 26 -7.18 71.50 -19.31
CA SER A 26 -6.55 71.12 -18.04
C SER A 26 -7.48 70.30 -17.15
N VAL A 27 -8.78 70.63 -17.15
CA VAL A 27 -9.80 69.87 -16.40
C VAL A 27 -10.00 68.50 -17.05
N GLU A 28 -10.22 68.44 -18.36
CA GLU A 28 -10.36 67.19 -19.12
C GLU A 28 -9.15 66.26 -18.92
N LEU A 29 -7.93 66.82 -18.95
CA LEU A 29 -6.69 66.05 -18.76
C LEU A 29 -6.56 65.53 -17.32
N SER A 30 -7.04 66.28 -16.33
CA SER A 30 -7.07 65.82 -14.93
C SER A 30 -8.05 64.66 -14.74
N ASP A 31 -9.22 64.71 -15.39
CA ASP A 31 -10.21 63.63 -15.33
C ASP A 31 -9.69 62.35 -16.00
N VAL A 32 -9.07 62.48 -17.19
CA VAL A 32 -8.45 61.34 -17.89
C VAL A 32 -7.31 60.76 -17.07
N LYS A 33 -6.46 61.60 -16.46
CA LYS A 33 -5.37 61.14 -15.58
C LYS A 33 -5.93 60.32 -14.42
N ARG A 34 -6.99 60.79 -13.77
CA ARG A 34 -7.63 60.08 -12.66
C ARG A 34 -8.20 58.73 -13.10
N GLN A 35 -8.90 58.69 -14.24
CA GLN A 35 -9.40 57.42 -14.80
C GLN A 35 -8.27 56.43 -15.12
N LEU A 36 -7.13 56.92 -15.61
CA LEU A 36 -5.98 56.09 -15.91
C LEU A 36 -5.35 55.51 -14.63
N GLU A 37 -5.26 56.30 -13.56
CA GLU A 37 -4.78 55.85 -12.25
C GLU A 37 -5.69 54.76 -11.66
N ASP A 38 -7.01 54.97 -11.71
CA ASP A 38 -8.00 53.98 -11.25
C ASP A 38 -7.87 52.66 -12.06
N ARG A 39 -7.74 52.75 -13.39
CA ARG A 39 -7.57 51.59 -14.27
C ARG A 39 -6.26 50.84 -14.02
N ASN A 40 -5.17 51.57 -13.79
CA ASN A 40 -3.88 50.97 -13.46
C ASN A 40 -3.93 50.23 -12.12
N TYR A 41 -4.61 50.80 -11.12
CA TYR A 41 -4.81 50.13 -9.84
C TYR A 41 -5.64 48.84 -9.97
N GLU A 42 -6.72 48.86 -10.76
CA GLU A 42 -7.49 47.65 -11.07
C GLU A 42 -6.64 46.57 -11.76
N LEU A 43 -5.81 46.97 -12.73
CA LEU A 43 -4.92 46.07 -13.46
C LEU A 43 -3.85 45.46 -12.57
N GLU A 44 -3.23 46.25 -11.69
CA GLU A 44 -2.26 45.76 -10.72
C GLU A 44 -2.88 44.75 -9.76
N LEU A 45 -4.09 45.03 -9.27
CA LEU A 45 -4.82 44.10 -8.40
C LEU A 45 -5.16 42.80 -9.12
N SER A 46 -5.66 42.88 -10.36
CA SER A 46 -5.97 41.70 -11.18
C SER A 46 -4.71 40.88 -11.49
N ARG A 47 -3.60 41.55 -11.80
CA ARG A 47 -2.32 40.91 -12.06
C ARG A 47 -1.80 40.18 -10.82
N LYS A 48 -1.85 40.83 -9.66
CA LYS A 48 -1.43 40.21 -8.39
C LYS A 48 -2.25 38.96 -8.08
N LYS A 49 -3.58 39.02 -8.23
CA LYS A 49 -4.46 37.85 -8.04
C LYS A 49 -4.14 36.71 -9.02
N LEU A 50 -3.83 37.05 -10.28
CA LEU A 50 -3.44 36.05 -11.27
C LEU A 50 -2.09 35.41 -10.91
N GLU A 51 -1.11 36.20 -10.47
CA GLU A 51 0.20 35.70 -10.02
C GLU A 51 0.06 34.77 -8.79
N GLU A 52 -0.78 35.15 -7.83
CA GLU A 52 -1.10 34.30 -6.66
C GLU A 52 -1.77 32.99 -7.07
N ALA A 53 -2.78 33.05 -7.96
CA ALA A 53 -3.46 31.86 -8.48
C ALA A 53 -2.52 30.92 -9.26
N LEU A 54 -1.64 31.48 -10.09
CA LEU A 54 -0.63 30.71 -10.83
C LEU A 54 0.38 30.05 -9.90
N THR A 55 0.78 30.75 -8.83
CA THR A 55 1.72 30.21 -7.84
C THR A 55 1.08 29.05 -7.08
N SER A 56 -0.15 29.23 -6.60
CA SER A 56 -0.90 28.17 -5.92
C SER A 56 -1.16 26.94 -6.83
N LEU A 57 -1.45 27.17 -8.11
CA LEU A 57 -1.61 26.09 -9.09
C LEU A 57 -0.30 25.31 -9.28
N ARG A 58 0.83 26.01 -9.41
CA ARG A 58 2.15 25.38 -9.54
C ARG A 58 2.54 24.58 -8.31
N GLU A 59 2.30 25.12 -7.11
CA GLU A 59 2.55 24.39 -5.86
C GLU A 59 1.71 23.13 -5.77
N SER A 60 0.42 23.22 -6.12
CA SER A 60 -0.48 22.07 -6.14
C SER A 60 -0.03 21.01 -7.14
N GLN A 61 0.35 21.43 -8.35
CA GLN A 61 0.84 20.53 -9.39
C GLN A 61 2.15 19.84 -8.99
N ASN A 62 3.11 20.58 -8.44
CA ASN A 62 4.37 20.01 -7.97
C ASN A 62 4.15 19.00 -6.83
N THR A 63 3.25 19.31 -5.90
CA THR A 63 2.88 18.40 -4.80
C THR A 63 2.29 17.11 -5.36
N LEU A 64 1.32 17.22 -6.28
CA LEU A 64 0.69 16.06 -6.91
C LEU A 64 1.69 15.22 -7.72
N SER A 65 2.55 15.85 -8.53
CA SER A 65 3.60 15.15 -9.29
C SER A 65 4.53 14.37 -8.35
N SER A 66 4.97 15.02 -7.27
CA SER A 66 5.85 14.40 -6.27
C SER A 66 5.19 13.20 -5.59
N VAL A 67 3.90 13.29 -5.23
CA VAL A 67 3.16 12.17 -4.63
C VAL A 67 3.01 11.00 -5.62
N LEU A 68 2.68 11.29 -6.88
CA LEU A 68 2.48 10.25 -7.88
C LEU A 68 3.78 9.55 -8.28
N GLU A 69 4.88 10.28 -8.42
CA GLU A 69 6.19 9.73 -8.78
C GLU A 69 6.77 8.85 -7.66
N ASN A 70 6.62 9.28 -6.40
CA ASN A 70 7.12 8.54 -5.24
C ASN A 70 6.20 7.41 -4.76
N SER A 71 4.99 7.28 -5.34
CA SER A 71 4.09 6.16 -5.01
C SER A 71 4.72 4.82 -5.41
N PRO A 72 4.74 3.80 -4.54
CA PRO A 72 5.24 2.48 -4.90
C PRO A 72 4.37 1.80 -5.96
N ASP A 73 3.08 2.16 -6.01
CA ASP A 73 2.08 1.61 -6.94
C ASP A 73 2.26 2.15 -8.37
N ILE A 74 1.81 1.36 -9.34
CA ILE A 74 1.75 1.75 -10.74
C ILE A 74 0.41 2.43 -10.98
N ILE A 75 0.46 3.72 -11.31
CA ILE A 75 -0.71 4.56 -11.57
C ILE A 75 -0.72 4.90 -13.05
N VAL A 76 -1.79 4.49 -13.73
CA VAL A 76 -2.02 4.75 -15.16
C VAL A 76 -3.38 5.42 -15.31
N SER A 77 -3.47 6.48 -16.11
CA SER A 77 -4.74 7.09 -16.50
C SER A 77 -4.98 6.84 -17.99
N VAL A 78 -6.19 6.43 -18.36
CA VAL A 78 -6.58 6.15 -19.74
C VAL A 78 -7.83 6.90 -20.17
N ASP A 79 -7.90 7.27 -21.45
CA ASP A 79 -9.10 7.85 -22.08
C ASP A 79 -10.11 6.78 -22.51
N ARG A 80 -11.18 7.21 -23.18
CA ARG A 80 -12.26 6.33 -23.69
C ARG A 80 -11.79 5.36 -24.77
N GLU A 81 -10.76 5.73 -25.51
CA GLU A 81 -10.11 4.92 -26.54
C GLU A 81 -8.99 4.05 -25.96
N HIS A 82 -8.89 3.97 -24.63
CA HIS A 82 -7.90 3.20 -23.87
C HIS A 82 -6.46 3.64 -24.15
N ARG A 83 -6.27 4.90 -24.56
CA ARG A 83 -4.95 5.52 -24.72
C ARG A 83 -4.49 6.08 -23.39
N ILE A 84 -3.20 5.94 -23.15
CA ILE A 84 -2.58 6.36 -21.89
C ILE A 84 -2.47 7.89 -21.89
N ILE A 85 -3.13 8.54 -20.93
CA ILE A 85 -3.03 9.98 -20.67
C ILE A 85 -1.85 10.26 -19.74
N TYR A 86 -1.63 9.37 -18.78
CA TYR A 86 -0.60 9.52 -17.75
C TYR A 86 -0.14 8.16 -17.23
N MET A 87 1.13 8.06 -16.88
CA MET A 87 1.72 6.89 -16.22
C MET A 87 2.86 7.34 -15.32
N ASN A 88 2.82 6.99 -14.03
CA ASN A 88 3.86 7.42 -13.08
C ASN A 88 5.18 6.62 -13.20
N ARG A 89 5.11 5.36 -13.60
CA ARG A 89 6.26 4.46 -13.78
C ARG A 89 5.93 3.32 -14.74
N SER A 90 6.94 2.80 -15.43
CA SER A 90 6.81 1.66 -16.34
C SER A 90 6.36 0.37 -15.63
N LEU A 91 5.65 -0.49 -16.36
CA LEU A 91 5.25 -1.80 -15.88
C LEU A 91 6.50 -2.72 -15.73
N PRO A 92 6.60 -3.51 -14.64
CA PRO A 92 7.66 -4.50 -14.47
C PRO A 92 7.70 -5.46 -15.67
N GLY A 93 8.87 -5.61 -16.31
CA GLY A 93 9.03 -6.46 -17.49
C GLY A 93 8.57 -5.85 -18.82
N SER A 94 8.09 -4.60 -18.83
CA SER A 94 7.93 -3.86 -20.08
C SER A 94 9.31 -3.46 -20.61
N ARG A 95 9.54 -3.65 -21.91
CA ARG A 95 10.75 -3.17 -22.62
C ARG A 95 10.71 -1.68 -22.92
N ASP A 96 9.59 -1.03 -22.64
CA ASP A 96 9.37 0.37 -22.95
C ASP A 96 9.91 1.28 -21.84
N THR A 97 11.06 1.89 -22.15
CA THR A 97 11.66 3.02 -21.43
C THR A 97 11.32 4.37 -22.07
N GLY A 98 10.43 4.38 -23.07
CA GLY A 98 10.06 5.56 -23.87
C GLY A 98 8.79 6.26 -23.40
N ASP A 99 8.37 7.27 -24.18
CA ASP A 99 7.12 7.99 -23.96
C ASP A 99 5.92 7.08 -24.27
N VAL A 100 5.22 6.66 -23.21
CA VAL A 100 4.06 5.76 -23.27
C VAL A 100 2.74 6.52 -23.44
N VAL A 101 2.77 7.85 -23.29
CA VAL A 101 1.58 8.69 -23.40
C VAL A 101 1.08 8.69 -24.85
N GLY A 102 -0.24 8.54 -25.03
CA GLY A 102 -0.93 8.47 -26.32
C GLY A 102 -0.97 7.07 -26.97
N ARG A 103 -0.14 6.13 -26.49
CA ARG A 103 -0.17 4.72 -26.93
C ARG A 103 -1.35 3.99 -26.31
N HIS A 104 -1.81 2.96 -27.00
CA HIS A 104 -2.92 2.15 -26.52
C HIS A 104 -2.44 1.19 -25.41
N LEU A 105 -3.23 1.03 -24.34
CA LEU A 105 -2.83 0.23 -23.17
C LEU A 105 -2.37 -1.20 -23.53
N CYS A 106 -3.05 -1.85 -24.48
CA CYS A 106 -2.71 -3.19 -24.98
C CYS A 106 -1.31 -3.32 -25.61
N GLU A 107 -0.65 -2.23 -26.00
CA GLU A 107 0.72 -2.27 -26.48
C GLU A 107 1.72 -2.54 -25.34
N ILE A 108 1.32 -2.27 -24.09
CA ILE A 108 2.20 -2.36 -22.91
C ILE A 108 1.86 -3.58 -22.05
N ILE A 109 0.57 -3.91 -21.93
CA ILE A 109 0.13 -5.07 -21.16
C ILE A 109 0.26 -6.37 -21.97
N GLN A 110 0.50 -7.49 -21.27
CA GLN A 110 0.63 -8.80 -21.91
C GLN A 110 -0.69 -9.24 -22.59
N PRO A 111 -0.64 -9.90 -23.78
CA PRO A 111 -1.83 -10.27 -24.56
C PRO A 111 -2.93 -10.98 -23.79
N ARG A 112 -2.56 -11.87 -22.87
CA ARG A 112 -3.51 -12.62 -22.03
C ARG A 112 -4.40 -11.77 -21.12
N HIS A 113 -4.04 -10.51 -20.88
CA HIS A 113 -4.78 -9.60 -20.00
C HIS A 113 -5.57 -8.55 -20.78
N HIS A 114 -5.45 -8.50 -22.11
CA HIS A 114 -6.10 -7.49 -22.96
C HIS A 114 -7.61 -7.44 -22.72
N ASP A 115 -8.29 -8.57 -22.88
CA ASP A 115 -9.75 -8.65 -22.75
C ASP A 115 -10.24 -8.28 -21.34
N SER A 116 -9.54 -8.75 -20.30
CA SER A 116 -9.90 -8.49 -18.91
C SER A 116 -9.78 -7.01 -18.55
N PHE A 117 -8.70 -6.34 -19.01
CA PHE A 117 -8.51 -4.91 -18.79
C PHE A 117 -9.50 -4.07 -19.60
N HIS A 118 -9.73 -4.41 -20.88
CA HIS A 118 -10.77 -3.75 -21.71
C HIS A 118 -12.14 -3.81 -21.03
N SER A 119 -12.57 -5.00 -20.62
CA SER A 119 -13.86 -5.18 -19.96
C SER A 119 -13.94 -4.42 -18.64
N ALA A 120 -12.86 -4.37 -17.86
CA ALA A 120 -12.82 -3.63 -16.61
C ALA A 120 -12.94 -2.11 -16.84
N ILE A 121 -12.24 -1.56 -17.83
CA ILE A 121 -12.28 -0.14 -18.18
C ILE A 121 -13.66 0.25 -18.71
N GLU A 122 -14.22 -0.52 -19.65
CA GLU A 122 -15.55 -0.28 -20.21
C GLU A 122 -16.64 -0.32 -19.12
N LYS A 123 -16.55 -1.24 -18.17
CA LYS A 123 -17.48 -1.29 -17.03
C LYS A 123 -17.42 0.00 -16.20
N VAL A 124 -16.24 0.58 -15.99
CA VAL A 124 -16.10 1.82 -15.22
C VAL A 124 -16.68 3.00 -16.00
N PHE A 125 -16.41 3.11 -17.30
CA PHE A 125 -17.02 4.13 -18.14
C PHE A 125 -18.55 4.03 -18.18
N ALA A 126 -19.10 2.82 -18.28
CA ALA A 126 -20.54 2.60 -18.36
C ALA A 126 -21.26 2.80 -17.01
N SER A 127 -20.64 2.39 -15.90
CA SER A 127 -21.28 2.39 -14.58
C SER A 127 -20.95 3.59 -13.70
N ALA A 128 -19.90 4.35 -14.04
CA ALA A 128 -19.29 5.37 -13.18
C ALA A 128 -18.95 4.85 -11.76
N ARG A 129 -18.70 3.54 -11.64
CA ARG A 129 -18.31 2.88 -10.38
C ARG A 129 -16.95 2.24 -10.53
N SER A 130 -16.25 2.10 -9.42
CA SER A 130 -14.95 1.44 -9.40
C SER A 130 -15.07 -0.06 -9.70
N SER A 131 -14.04 -0.59 -10.34
CA SER A 131 -13.86 -2.01 -10.63
C SER A 131 -12.52 -2.49 -10.08
N HIS A 132 -12.37 -3.80 -9.93
CA HIS A 132 -11.16 -4.43 -9.42
C HIS A 132 -10.85 -5.70 -10.21
N LEU A 133 -9.57 -5.93 -10.47
CA LEU A 133 -9.05 -7.08 -11.19
C LEU A 133 -7.72 -7.51 -10.58
N GLU A 134 -7.60 -8.80 -10.23
CA GLU A 134 -6.29 -9.39 -9.94
C GLU A 134 -5.67 -9.90 -11.24
N SER A 135 -4.38 -9.59 -11.45
CA SER A 135 -3.61 -10.06 -12.61
C SER A 135 -2.23 -10.56 -12.19
N ARG A 136 -1.53 -11.19 -13.13
CA ARG A 136 -0.16 -11.69 -12.92
C ARG A 136 0.74 -11.33 -14.08
N ILE A 137 1.93 -10.81 -13.82
CA ILE A 137 2.93 -10.52 -14.84
C ILE A 137 4.02 -11.58 -14.75
N GLU A 138 4.35 -12.17 -15.90
CA GLU A 138 5.52 -13.03 -16.05
C GLU A 138 6.68 -12.20 -16.60
N LEU A 139 7.78 -12.16 -15.86
CA LEU A 139 9.01 -11.47 -16.22
C LEU A 139 9.91 -12.38 -17.08
N GLU A 140 10.90 -11.80 -17.78
CA GLU A 140 11.85 -12.55 -18.61
C GLU A 140 12.67 -13.61 -17.81
N ASN A 141 12.76 -13.48 -16.48
CA ASN A 141 13.48 -14.40 -15.59
C ASN A 141 12.59 -15.48 -14.94
N ASP A 142 11.44 -15.83 -15.53
CA ASP A 142 10.40 -16.72 -14.95
C ASP A 142 9.82 -16.26 -13.59
N ALA A 143 10.17 -15.05 -13.14
CA ALA A 143 9.59 -14.45 -11.94
C ALA A 143 8.15 -14.02 -12.20
N VAL A 144 7.24 -14.34 -11.27
CA VAL A 144 5.83 -13.98 -11.34
C VAL A 144 5.53 -12.89 -10.34
N ILE A 145 5.02 -11.76 -10.83
CA ILE A 145 4.49 -10.68 -9.99
C ILE A 145 2.97 -10.78 -9.97
N HIS A 146 2.39 -10.73 -8.78
CA HIS A 146 0.94 -10.61 -8.59
C HIS A 146 0.55 -9.15 -8.44
N LEU A 147 -0.36 -8.68 -9.30
CA LEU A 147 -0.89 -7.32 -9.24
C LEU A 147 -2.36 -7.32 -8.82
N ASP A 148 -2.69 -6.43 -7.90
CA ASP A 148 -4.04 -6.05 -7.51
C ASP A 148 -4.33 -4.70 -8.18
N SER A 149 -5.18 -4.70 -9.21
CA SER A 149 -5.49 -3.51 -10.00
C SER A 149 -6.88 -2.98 -9.66
N ARG A 150 -6.97 -1.69 -9.33
CA ARG A 150 -8.21 -0.96 -9.06
C ARG A 150 -8.43 0.09 -10.11
N PHE A 151 -9.65 0.15 -10.64
CA PHE A 151 -10.06 1.06 -11.70
C PHE A 151 -11.05 2.05 -11.10
N GLY A 152 -10.71 3.33 -11.11
CA GLY A 152 -11.53 4.42 -10.59
C GLY A 152 -11.94 5.39 -11.71
N PRO A 153 -13.21 5.84 -11.76
CA PRO A 153 -13.62 6.85 -12.72
C PRO A 153 -13.14 8.24 -12.30
N CYS A 154 -12.57 9.00 -13.24
CA CYS A 154 -12.42 10.44 -13.12
C CYS A 154 -13.63 11.10 -13.74
N ILE A 155 -14.41 11.79 -12.90
CA ILE A 155 -15.67 12.43 -13.30
C ILE A 155 -15.44 13.94 -13.37
N ASP A 156 -15.74 14.51 -14.52
CA ASP A 156 -15.83 15.96 -14.71
C ASP A 156 -17.22 16.29 -15.24
N SER A 157 -17.87 17.29 -14.64
CA SER A 157 -19.19 17.78 -15.04
C SER A 157 -20.29 16.68 -15.16
N GLY A 158 -20.15 15.57 -14.40
CA GLY A 158 -21.09 14.44 -14.41
C GLY A 158 -20.80 13.35 -15.44
N GLU A 159 -19.75 13.50 -16.24
CA GLU A 159 -19.31 12.53 -17.24
C GLU A 159 -17.96 11.89 -16.84
N VAL A 160 -17.81 10.59 -17.09
CA VAL A 160 -16.51 9.92 -16.90
C VAL A 160 -15.60 10.33 -18.08
N ILE A 161 -14.59 11.14 -17.78
CA ILE A 161 -13.62 11.66 -18.75
C ILE A 161 -12.43 10.72 -18.95
N SER A 162 -12.04 10.00 -17.90
CA SER A 162 -10.92 9.06 -17.91
C SER A 162 -11.07 8.03 -16.79
N VAL A 163 -10.28 6.96 -16.89
CA VAL A 163 -10.21 5.92 -15.87
C VAL A 163 -8.80 5.84 -15.33
N VAL A 164 -8.66 5.94 -14.01
CA VAL A 164 -7.40 5.76 -13.30
C VAL A 164 -7.29 4.32 -12.84
N ILE A 165 -6.18 3.70 -13.19
CA ILE A 165 -5.82 2.32 -12.86
C ILE A 165 -4.66 2.39 -11.87
N ILE A 166 -4.88 1.89 -10.66
CA ILE A 166 -3.84 1.76 -9.64
C ILE A 166 -3.55 0.28 -9.50
N SER A 167 -2.32 -0.14 -9.80
CA SER A 167 -1.87 -1.52 -9.69
C SER A 167 -0.83 -1.65 -8.60
N THR A 168 -1.18 -2.40 -7.55
CA THR A 168 -0.33 -2.67 -6.40
C THR A 168 0.29 -4.05 -6.53
N ASP A 169 1.60 -4.16 -6.28
CA ASP A 169 2.28 -5.45 -6.17
C ASP A 169 1.90 -6.11 -4.84
N VAL A 170 1.24 -7.26 -4.93
CA VAL A 170 0.78 -8.05 -3.79
C VAL A 170 1.53 -9.38 -3.67
N SER A 171 2.66 -9.53 -4.38
CA SER A 171 3.47 -10.75 -4.39
C SER A 171 3.99 -11.08 -3.00
N GLU A 172 4.54 -10.10 -2.28
CA GLU A 172 5.04 -10.31 -0.93
C GLU A 172 3.91 -10.67 0.04
N ARG A 173 2.77 -9.96 -0.05
CA ARG A 173 1.57 -10.23 0.76
C ARG A 173 1.07 -11.65 0.55
N LYS A 174 0.96 -12.11 -0.70
CA LYS A 174 0.54 -13.48 -1.04
C LYS A 174 1.56 -14.53 -0.60
N ARG A 175 2.86 -14.24 -0.69
CA ARG A 175 3.93 -15.13 -0.23
C ARG A 175 3.86 -15.34 1.29
N ILE A 176 3.70 -14.27 2.06
CA ILE A 176 3.57 -14.33 3.52
C ILE A 176 2.30 -15.08 3.92
N ALA A 177 1.17 -14.77 3.30
CA ALA A 177 -0.10 -15.45 3.57
C ALA A 177 0.00 -16.97 3.30
N GLY A 178 0.59 -17.38 2.18
CA GLY A 178 0.79 -18.80 1.86
C GLY A 178 1.80 -19.50 2.77
N GLN A 179 2.82 -18.80 3.28
CA GLN A 179 3.70 -19.34 4.31
C GLN A 179 2.96 -19.58 5.62
N LEU A 180 2.08 -18.65 6.01
CA LEU A 180 1.29 -18.74 7.23
C LEU A 180 0.29 -19.91 7.17
N GLU A 181 -0.39 -20.09 6.05
CA GLU A 181 -1.34 -21.21 5.87
C GLU A 181 -0.63 -22.56 6.00
N ARG A 182 0.53 -22.72 5.37
CA ARG A 182 1.34 -23.96 5.49
C ARG A 182 1.81 -24.23 6.91
N THR A 183 2.18 -23.20 7.67
CA THR A 183 2.60 -23.39 9.07
C THR A 183 1.42 -23.76 9.95
N TYR A 184 0.24 -23.17 9.76
CA TYR A 184 -0.98 -23.57 10.45
C TYR A 184 -1.37 -25.01 10.14
N ASP A 185 -1.37 -25.42 8.88
CA ASP A 185 -1.66 -26.81 8.48
C ASP A 185 -0.69 -27.81 9.11
N THR A 186 0.59 -27.45 9.16
CA THR A 186 1.62 -28.29 9.79
C THR A 186 1.39 -28.39 11.29
N MET A 187 1.07 -27.27 11.95
CA MET A 187 0.73 -27.25 13.37
C MET A 187 -0.51 -28.09 13.67
N ASP A 188 -1.56 -28.00 12.86
CA ASP A 188 -2.80 -28.75 13.08
C ASP A 188 -2.59 -30.26 12.96
N ARG A 189 -1.83 -30.69 11.95
CA ARG A 189 -1.43 -32.10 11.79
C ARG A 189 -0.62 -32.62 12.97
N ILE A 190 0.33 -31.82 13.47
CA ILE A 190 1.15 -32.19 14.64
C ILE A 190 0.27 -32.26 15.89
N ASN A 191 -0.62 -31.29 16.11
CA ASN A 191 -1.55 -31.29 17.24
C ASN A 191 -2.45 -32.53 17.22
N HIS A 192 -3.03 -32.87 16.07
CA HIS A 192 -3.88 -34.06 15.92
C HIS A 192 -3.09 -35.34 16.23
N PHE A 193 -1.85 -35.45 15.75
CA PHE A 193 -0.97 -36.57 16.05
C PHE A 193 -0.62 -36.67 17.55
N LEU A 194 -0.31 -35.55 18.20
CA LEU A 194 0.03 -35.50 19.63
C LEU A 194 -1.16 -35.92 20.50
N VAL A 195 -2.36 -35.41 20.23
CA VAL A 195 -3.59 -35.80 20.94
C VAL A 195 -3.86 -37.30 20.79
N GLY A 196 -3.72 -37.84 19.58
CA GLY A 196 -3.85 -39.29 19.34
C GLY A 196 -2.81 -40.12 20.10
N ARG A 197 -1.57 -39.64 20.16
CA ARG A 197 -0.48 -40.29 20.92
C ARG A 197 -0.74 -40.25 22.42
N GLU A 198 -1.20 -39.12 22.96
CA GLU A 198 -1.55 -38.97 24.37
C GLU A 198 -2.72 -39.88 24.77
N ALA A 199 -3.75 -39.96 23.94
CA ALA A 199 -4.88 -40.87 24.15
C ALA A 199 -4.42 -42.34 24.18
N ARG A 200 -3.57 -42.75 23.23
CA ARG A 200 -2.99 -44.11 23.22
C ARG A 200 -2.11 -44.37 24.44
N ASN A 201 -1.27 -43.42 24.82
CA ASN A 201 -0.43 -43.53 26.00
C ASN A 201 -1.27 -43.65 27.29
N MET A 202 -2.35 -42.90 27.40
CA MET A 202 -3.29 -43.00 28.52
C MET A 202 -3.97 -44.38 28.57
N SER A 203 -4.39 -44.92 27.42
CA SER A 203 -4.95 -46.27 27.33
C SER A 203 -3.96 -47.34 27.81
N LEU A 204 -2.70 -47.26 27.33
CA LEU A 204 -1.65 -48.21 27.73
C LEU A 204 -1.32 -48.11 29.22
N LYS A 205 -1.26 -46.90 29.79
CA LYS A 205 -1.05 -46.72 31.23
C LYS A 205 -2.17 -47.38 32.05
N ARG A 206 -3.43 -47.24 31.62
CA ARG A 206 -4.58 -47.91 32.26
C ARG A 206 -4.44 -49.43 32.18
N GLU A 207 -4.12 -49.96 31.01
CA GLU A 207 -3.92 -51.40 30.81
C GLU A 207 -2.79 -51.97 31.68
N ILE A 208 -1.64 -51.29 31.75
CA ILE A 208 -0.53 -51.70 32.61
C ILE A 208 -0.94 -51.71 34.08
N ASN A 209 -1.76 -50.74 34.52
CA ASN A 209 -2.25 -50.69 35.89
C ASN A 209 -3.19 -51.86 36.22
N VAL A 210 -4.09 -52.23 35.29
CA VAL A 210 -4.97 -53.41 35.44
C VAL A 210 -4.12 -54.67 35.62
N LEU A 211 -3.13 -54.88 34.75
CA LEU A 211 -2.22 -56.02 34.85
C LEU A 211 -1.40 -56.03 36.16
N HIS A 212 -1.00 -54.85 36.68
CA HIS A 212 -0.31 -54.77 37.97
C HIS A 212 -1.22 -55.23 39.12
N ILE A 213 -2.50 -54.82 39.11
CA ILE A 213 -3.48 -55.24 40.12
C ILE A 213 -3.70 -56.75 40.07
N GLU A 214 -3.87 -57.33 38.87
CA GLU A 214 -4.04 -58.79 38.69
C GLU A 214 -2.84 -59.60 39.19
N LEU A 215 -1.63 -59.04 39.07
CA LEU A 215 -0.39 -59.65 39.56
C LEU A 215 -0.12 -59.39 41.05
N GLY A 216 -1.06 -58.77 41.78
CA GLY A 216 -0.90 -58.43 43.21
C GLY A 216 0.14 -57.34 43.48
N ARG A 217 0.48 -56.53 42.48
CA ARG A 217 1.43 -55.42 42.56
C ARG A 217 0.70 -54.08 42.70
N PRO A 218 1.31 -53.07 43.35
CA PRO A 218 0.73 -51.73 43.42
C PRO A 218 0.65 -51.09 42.02
N VAL A 219 -0.33 -50.19 41.86
CA VAL A 219 -0.54 -49.40 40.64
C VAL A 219 0.73 -48.65 40.29
N LYS A 220 1.13 -48.69 39.01
CA LYS A 220 2.41 -48.14 38.54
C LYS A 220 2.30 -46.70 38.02
N TYR A 221 1.17 -46.32 37.44
CA TYR A 221 0.94 -45.00 36.85
C TYR A 221 -0.28 -44.32 37.45
N ASP A 222 -0.20 -43.03 37.76
CA ASP A 222 -1.39 -42.22 38.06
C ASP A 222 -2.09 -41.82 36.75
N VAL A 223 -3.40 -42.07 36.69
CA VAL A 223 -4.27 -41.87 35.51
C VAL A 223 -5.58 -41.19 35.89
N THR A 224 -5.68 -40.63 37.10
CA THR A 224 -6.82 -39.81 37.51
C THR A 224 -6.90 -38.56 36.61
N PRO A 225 -8.09 -38.22 36.05
CA PRO A 225 -8.26 -36.96 35.35
C PRO A 225 -8.08 -35.84 36.38
N ASP A 226 -7.13 -34.94 36.15
CA ASP A 226 -6.96 -33.77 36.99
C ASP A 226 -8.16 -32.84 36.76
N GLU A 227 -9.20 -32.94 37.60
CA GLU A 227 -10.46 -32.18 37.50
C GLU A 227 -10.24 -30.65 37.61
N ASN A 228 -9.04 -30.22 38.04
CA ASN A 228 -8.62 -28.82 38.05
C ASN A 228 -7.83 -28.37 36.81
N SER A 229 -7.70 -29.21 35.78
CA SER A 229 -7.05 -28.84 34.52
C SER A 229 -8.02 -28.24 33.49
N GLU A 230 -8.81 -27.24 33.87
CA GLU A 230 -9.33 -26.22 32.92
C GLU A 230 -8.20 -25.32 32.36
N SER A 231 -6.95 -25.68 32.63
CA SER A 231 -5.81 -25.14 31.90
C SER A 231 -5.92 -25.59 30.45
N ARG A 232 -6.49 -24.73 29.60
CA ARG A 232 -6.15 -24.66 28.16
C ARG A 232 -4.68 -25.10 28.02
N PRO A 233 -4.31 -25.97 27.06
CA PRO A 233 -2.92 -26.39 26.91
C PRO A 233 -2.07 -25.13 26.82
N SER A 234 -1.38 -24.82 27.92
CA SER A 234 -0.55 -23.64 28.02
C SER A 234 0.72 -23.98 27.30
N PHE A 235 0.73 -23.75 25.99
CA PHE A 235 1.94 -23.70 25.18
C PHE A 235 2.73 -22.41 25.48
N GLY A 236 2.82 -22.03 26.75
CA GLY A 236 3.63 -20.94 27.26
C GLY A 236 4.81 -21.53 28.02
N ILE A 237 5.89 -21.87 27.33
CA ILE A 237 7.18 -22.05 27.99
C ILE A 237 7.70 -20.65 28.30
N ALA A 238 7.61 -20.22 29.56
CA ALA A 238 8.33 -19.04 30.03
C ALA A 238 9.84 -19.37 30.02
N PRO A 239 10.73 -18.47 29.55
CA PRO A 239 12.11 -18.84 29.22
C PRO A 239 13.02 -19.16 30.41
N ASP A 240 12.64 -18.79 31.63
CA ASP A 240 13.65 -18.47 32.66
C ASP A 240 13.74 -19.42 33.85
N ASN A 241 13.13 -20.61 33.85
CA ASN A 241 13.32 -21.56 34.96
C ASN A 241 13.28 -23.03 34.52
N LEU A 242 14.41 -23.52 34.00
CA LEU A 242 14.72 -24.95 33.96
C LEU A 242 16.15 -25.16 34.50
N PRO A 243 16.32 -25.72 35.71
CA PRO A 243 17.65 -26.00 36.23
C PRO A 243 18.22 -27.24 35.55
N GLY A 244 19.37 -27.07 34.87
CA GLY A 244 20.30 -28.15 34.55
C GLY A 244 20.00 -28.99 33.31
N HIS A 245 19.67 -28.38 32.16
CA HIS A 245 19.64 -29.08 30.88
C HIS A 245 20.75 -28.57 29.95
N GLU A 246 21.80 -29.37 29.78
CA GLU A 246 22.76 -29.18 28.69
C GLU A 246 22.05 -29.48 27.36
N LEU A 247 21.80 -28.44 26.58
CA LEU A 247 21.36 -28.54 25.19
C LEU A 247 22.36 -29.42 24.42
N VAL A 248 21.86 -30.42 23.69
CA VAL A 248 22.69 -31.28 22.85
C VAL A 248 23.37 -30.41 21.78
N VAL A 249 24.70 -30.36 21.84
CA VAL A 249 25.54 -29.44 21.05
C VAL A 249 25.66 -29.86 19.58
N ASP A 250 25.36 -31.14 19.27
CA ASP A 250 25.52 -31.69 17.93
C ASP A 250 24.16 -31.93 17.25
N ARG A 251 23.81 -31.04 16.33
CA ARG A 251 22.47 -30.90 15.72
C ARG A 251 22.20 -31.90 14.59
N ASP A 252 23.25 -32.47 14.02
CA ASP A 252 23.17 -33.22 12.76
C ASP A 252 23.37 -34.74 12.95
N ASN A 253 23.53 -35.21 14.20
CA ASN A 253 23.88 -36.62 14.44
C ASN A 253 23.12 -37.27 15.60
N VAL A 254 21.80 -37.11 15.63
CA VAL A 254 20.93 -37.96 16.48
C VAL A 254 20.70 -39.31 15.81
N SER A 255 21.76 -40.13 15.75
CA SER A 255 21.63 -41.54 15.40
C SER A 255 21.19 -42.31 16.63
N ILE A 256 20.02 -42.95 16.59
CA ILE A 256 19.56 -43.85 17.65
C ILE A 256 20.38 -45.14 17.49
N PRO A 257 21.24 -45.53 18.47
CA PRO A 257 21.96 -46.80 18.40
C PRO A 257 20.95 -47.95 18.36
N GLU A 258 21.18 -48.96 17.51
CA GLU A 258 20.26 -50.11 17.35
C GLU A 258 20.03 -50.89 18.65
N ASP A 259 20.94 -50.77 19.63
CA ASP A 259 20.92 -51.48 20.91
C ASP A 259 20.40 -50.62 22.09
N ALA A 260 19.82 -49.45 21.82
CA ALA A 260 19.46 -48.49 22.86
C ALA A 260 18.23 -48.93 23.68
N ASP A 261 18.38 -48.95 25.02
CA ASP A 261 17.30 -49.28 25.94
C ASP A 261 16.10 -48.31 25.81
N ALA A 262 14.88 -48.79 26.04
CA ALA A 262 13.64 -48.09 25.73
C ALA A 262 13.52 -46.72 26.42
N ARG A 263 14.11 -46.58 27.62
CA ARG A 263 14.17 -45.29 28.35
C ARG A 263 15.05 -44.25 27.63
N THR A 264 16.13 -44.69 27.00
CA THR A 264 17.07 -43.82 26.28
C THR A 264 16.46 -43.35 24.96
N VAL A 265 15.76 -44.24 24.25
CA VAL A 265 15.02 -43.89 23.03
C VAL A 265 13.91 -42.87 23.32
N ILE A 266 13.15 -43.08 24.40
CA ILE A 266 12.08 -42.15 24.81
C ILE A 266 12.66 -40.78 25.18
N ARG A 267 13.81 -40.74 25.88
CA ARG A 267 14.48 -39.48 26.23
C ARG A 267 14.95 -38.73 24.98
N LEU A 268 15.65 -39.40 24.07
CA LEU A 268 16.15 -38.80 22.82
C LEU A 268 15.01 -38.30 21.93
N GLN A 269 13.90 -39.05 21.83
CA GLN A 269 12.71 -38.60 21.09
C GLN A 269 12.05 -37.38 21.76
N ARG A 270 12.01 -37.35 23.10
CA ARG A 270 11.44 -36.22 23.84
C ARG A 270 12.29 -34.96 23.66
N ASP A 271 13.61 -35.10 23.73
CA ASP A 271 14.53 -33.97 23.58
C ASP A 271 14.51 -33.41 22.15
N ALA A 272 14.43 -34.26 21.13
CA ALA A 272 14.23 -33.83 19.74
C ALA A 272 12.91 -33.06 19.53
N LEU A 273 11.83 -33.49 20.20
CA LEU A 273 10.52 -32.86 20.09
C LEU A 273 10.49 -31.50 20.81
N MET A 274 11.18 -31.37 21.95
CA MET A 274 11.32 -30.10 22.66
C MET A 274 12.19 -29.09 21.89
N ASN A 275 13.23 -29.57 21.21
CA ASN A 275 14.05 -28.71 20.33
C ASN A 275 13.24 -28.17 19.15
N LEU A 276 12.42 -29.01 18.51
CA LEU A 276 11.51 -28.57 17.44
C LEU A 276 10.46 -27.56 17.92
N LEU A 277 9.89 -27.76 19.11
CA LEU A 277 8.96 -26.82 19.72
C LEU A 277 9.62 -25.48 20.07
N TYR A 278 10.88 -25.50 20.50
CA TYR A 278 11.65 -24.29 20.75
C TYR A 278 11.91 -23.51 19.46
N ASP A 279 12.38 -24.17 18.40
CA ASP A 279 12.64 -23.54 17.09
C ASP A 279 11.37 -22.97 16.46
N ALA A 280 10.24 -23.66 16.61
CA ALA A 280 8.94 -23.18 16.15
C ALA A 280 8.50 -21.92 16.92
N ASN A 281 8.71 -21.86 18.23
CA ASN A 281 8.38 -20.70 19.05
C ASN A 281 9.30 -19.50 18.76
N VAL A 282 10.60 -19.73 18.55
CA VAL A 282 11.54 -18.67 18.15
C VAL A 282 11.15 -18.09 16.79
N SER A 283 10.82 -18.95 15.82
CA SER A 283 10.38 -18.53 14.49
C SER A 283 9.06 -17.74 14.54
N ARG A 284 8.08 -18.22 15.34
CA ARG A 284 6.83 -17.51 15.60
C ARG A 284 7.06 -16.13 16.19
N ASN A 285 7.93 -16.01 17.20
CA ASN A 285 8.22 -14.73 17.85
C ASN A 285 8.95 -13.76 16.92
N ALA A 286 9.85 -14.25 16.06
CA ALA A 286 10.49 -13.43 15.04
C ALA A 286 9.45 -12.89 14.03
N LEU A 287 8.49 -13.71 13.61
CA LEU A 287 7.41 -13.30 12.71
C LEU A 287 6.45 -12.28 13.33
N ILE A 288 6.06 -12.48 14.59
CA ILE A 288 5.22 -11.50 15.33
C ILE A 288 5.95 -10.15 15.43
N LYS A 289 7.27 -10.19 15.68
CA LYS A 289 8.09 -8.98 15.77
C LYS A 289 8.27 -8.29 14.42
N ALA A 290 8.30 -9.04 13.32
CA ALA A 290 8.30 -8.48 11.96
C ALA A 290 6.95 -7.84 11.61
N ASN A 291 5.83 -8.49 11.96
CA ASN A 291 4.49 -7.94 11.74
C ASN A 291 4.27 -6.62 12.50
N LYS A 292 4.72 -6.54 13.76
CA LYS A 292 4.71 -5.31 14.57
C LYS A 292 5.58 -4.16 14.02
N ARG A 293 6.48 -4.43 13.07
CA ARG A 293 7.29 -3.41 12.40
C ARG A 293 6.66 -2.94 11.09
N LEU A 294 5.68 -3.67 10.57
CA LEU A 294 4.93 -3.37 9.35
C LEU A 294 3.61 -2.63 9.63
N GLU A 295 3.08 -2.74 10.86
CA GLU A 295 2.05 -1.85 11.43
C GLU A 295 2.64 -0.52 11.91
#